data_AF-A0A1I1AZH4-F1
#
_entry.id   AF-A0A1I1AZH4-F1
#
_cell.length_a   1.000
_cell.length_b   1.000
_cell.length_c   1.000
_cell.angle_alpha   90.00
_cell.angle_beta   90.00
_cell.angle_gamma   90.00
#
_symmetry.space_group_name_H-M   'P 1'
#
loop_
_entity.id
_entity.type
_entity.pdbx_description
1 polymer ?
#
loop_
_entity_poly.entity_id
_entity_poly.type
_entity_poly.pdbx_seq_one_letter_code
_entity_poly.pdbx_strand_id
1 'polypeptide(L)'
;MTMRSRLSSLLTVLALALTLTACGEAQPTAERDDLLQEYFRSGDVKGDFVTGSGEDRLANLASMGPPQDFVASLFSAHACDKPILVFGFTTECQVPAAARANADELLQRFVLVKHEDGTLELLRLTLSRDPGGSPLLYDAQGGTYPDGLQDFRENNDLLDSADQVLTPEPITVTDGRFRLVVVTGQANGSTWVWWLVGGLGAVVVVGLATLLLVRARNATTGR
;
A
#
# COMPACT_ATOMS: atom_id res chain seq x y z
N MET A 1 -42.36 36.89 7.10
CA MET A 1 -41.99 35.56 7.64
C MET A 1 -41.51 34.66 6.51
N THR A 2 -40.26 34.79 6.02
CA THR A 2 -39.75 33.97 4.89
C THR A 2 -38.24 33.72 4.94
N MET A 3 -37.52 34.34 5.88
CA MET A 3 -36.05 34.32 5.92
C MET A 3 -35.47 33.15 6.74
N ARG A 4 -36.24 32.62 7.70
CA ARG A 4 -35.82 31.49 8.55
C ARG A 4 -35.81 30.13 7.83
N SER A 5 -36.66 29.91 6.82
CA SER A 5 -36.72 28.59 6.14
C SER A 5 -35.58 28.36 5.14
N ARG A 6 -34.96 29.44 4.64
CA ARG A 6 -33.85 29.34 3.68
C ARG A 6 -32.50 28.99 4.35
N LEU A 7 -32.30 29.38 5.61
CA LEU A 7 -31.11 28.99 6.38
C LEU A 7 -31.13 27.51 6.77
N SER A 8 -32.29 26.97 7.15
CA SER A 8 -32.41 25.54 7.49
C SER A 8 -32.09 24.65 6.29
N SER A 9 -32.54 25.02 5.09
CA SER A 9 -32.31 24.22 3.87
C SER A 9 -30.82 24.17 3.46
N LEU A 10 -30.07 25.26 3.69
CA LEU A 10 -28.65 25.34 3.36
C LEU A 10 -27.78 24.48 4.29
N LEU A 11 -28.13 24.44 5.59
CA LEU A 11 -27.47 23.59 6.58
C LEU A 11 -27.68 22.10 6.30
N THR A 12 -28.87 21.71 5.81
CA THR A 12 -29.15 20.30 5.47
C THR A 12 -28.35 19.83 4.26
N VAL A 13 -28.18 20.67 3.23
CA VAL A 13 -27.38 20.34 2.05
C VAL A 13 -25.89 20.24 2.38
N LEU A 14 -25.38 21.10 3.27
CA LEU A 14 -23.99 21.04 3.72
C LEU A 14 -23.69 19.78 4.55
N ALA A 15 -24.64 19.37 5.41
CA ALA A 15 -24.52 18.13 6.18
C ALA A 15 -24.58 16.87 5.30
N LEU A 16 -25.41 16.86 4.24
CA LEU A 16 -25.46 15.75 3.27
C LEU A 16 -24.19 15.68 2.39
N ALA A 17 -23.57 16.82 2.09
CA ALA A 17 -22.31 16.87 1.34
C ALA A 17 -21.11 16.34 2.16
N LEU A 18 -21.13 16.54 3.48
CA LEU A 18 -20.09 16.03 4.40
C LEU A 18 -20.18 14.51 4.62
N THR A 19 -21.34 13.88 4.42
CA THR A 19 -21.47 12.41 4.54
C THR A 19 -20.96 11.64 3.32
N LEU A 20 -20.69 12.30 2.20
CA LEU A 20 -20.21 11.68 0.95
C LEU A 20 -18.68 11.71 0.78
N THR A 21 -17.93 12.39 1.65
CA THR A 21 -16.46 12.45 1.60
C THR A 21 -15.77 11.32 2.37
N ALA A 22 -16.53 10.31 2.83
CA ALA A 22 -16.02 9.16 3.57
C ALA A 22 -15.82 7.89 2.70
N CYS A 23 -15.64 8.05 1.38
CA CYS A 23 -15.01 7.02 0.56
C CYS A 23 -13.49 7.18 0.76
N GLY A 24 -12.83 6.64 1.79
CA GLY A 24 -12.95 5.28 2.31
C GLY A 24 -11.86 4.46 1.62
N GLU A 25 -10.59 4.75 1.92
CA GLU A 25 -9.49 3.88 1.50
C GLU A 25 -9.83 2.44 1.92
N ALA A 26 -9.72 1.49 0.98
CA ALA A 26 -9.93 0.09 1.29
C ALA A 26 -9.00 -0.28 2.45
N GLN A 27 -9.58 -0.69 3.57
CA GLN A 27 -8.79 -1.17 4.71
C GLN A 27 -8.43 -2.64 4.47
N PRO A 28 -7.24 -3.08 4.88
CA PRO A 28 -6.91 -4.50 4.88
C PRO A 28 -7.95 -5.28 5.69
N THR A 29 -8.39 -6.41 5.17
CA THR A 29 -9.42 -7.21 5.85
C THR A 29 -8.85 -8.37 6.66
N ALA A 30 -7.61 -8.81 6.40
CA ALA A 30 -6.94 -9.82 7.21
C ALA A 30 -6.01 -9.19 8.25
N GLU A 31 -5.96 -9.84 9.41
CA GLU A 31 -5.00 -9.53 10.46
C GLU A 31 -3.63 -10.16 10.14
N ARG A 32 -2.57 -9.58 10.71
CA ARG A 32 -1.20 -10.05 10.53
C ARG A 32 -1.04 -11.55 10.85
N ASP A 33 -1.57 -11.96 12.00
CA ASP A 33 -1.39 -13.33 12.49
C ASP A 33 -2.17 -14.35 11.67
N ASP A 34 -3.30 -13.92 11.06
CA ASP A 34 -4.10 -14.76 10.18
C ASP A 34 -3.36 -15.02 8.85
N LEU A 35 -2.77 -13.98 8.24
CA LEU A 35 -1.97 -14.14 7.01
C LEU A 35 -0.74 -15.02 7.23
N LEU A 36 -0.05 -14.87 8.36
CA LEU A 36 1.08 -15.73 8.70
C LEU A 36 0.63 -17.19 8.91
N GLN A 37 -0.48 -17.40 9.62
CA GLN A 37 -1.03 -18.73 9.82
C GLN A 37 -1.43 -19.39 8.49
N GLU A 38 -2.03 -18.64 7.58
CA GLU A 38 -2.40 -19.09 6.24
C GLU A 38 -1.16 -19.45 5.41
N TYR A 39 -0.13 -18.60 5.42
CA TYR A 39 1.15 -18.87 4.77
C TYR A 39 1.82 -20.15 5.28
N PHE A 40 1.80 -20.40 6.58
CA PHE A 40 2.40 -21.60 7.15
C PHE A 40 1.64 -22.88 6.81
N ARG A 41 0.33 -22.80 6.57
CA ARG A 41 -0.53 -23.95 6.24
C ARG A 41 -0.66 -24.19 4.73
N SER A 42 -0.42 -23.18 3.90
CA SER A 42 -0.58 -23.30 2.45
C SER A 42 0.57 -24.07 1.80
N GLY A 43 0.28 -25.21 1.17
CA GLY A 43 1.24 -25.95 0.36
C GLY A 43 1.51 -25.35 -1.03
N ASP A 44 0.76 -24.30 -1.41
CA ASP A 44 0.84 -23.67 -2.73
C ASP A 44 0.97 -22.15 -2.56
N VAL A 45 2.20 -21.70 -2.39
CA VAL A 45 2.56 -20.28 -2.31
C VAL A 45 3.47 -19.94 -3.49
N LYS A 46 3.03 -19.04 -4.38
CA LYS A 46 3.80 -18.64 -5.56
C LYS A 46 5.12 -17.99 -5.13
N GLY A 47 6.21 -18.34 -5.80
CA GLY A 47 7.54 -17.76 -5.54
C GLY A 47 8.21 -18.23 -4.24
N ASP A 48 7.58 -19.12 -3.49
CA ASP A 48 8.10 -19.68 -2.25
C ASP A 48 9.19 -20.73 -2.48
N PHE A 49 10.08 -20.84 -1.51
CA PHE A 49 11.19 -21.78 -1.49
C PHE A 49 10.90 -22.99 -0.58
N VAL A 50 9.86 -22.92 0.26
CA VAL A 50 9.39 -24.05 1.07
C VAL A 50 8.40 -24.88 0.27
N THR A 51 8.74 -26.15 0.01
CA THR A 51 7.91 -27.09 -0.75
C THR A 51 7.24 -28.12 0.17
N GLY A 52 6.11 -28.69 -0.28
CA GLY A 52 5.39 -29.76 0.40
C GLY A 52 3.89 -29.51 0.51
N SER A 53 3.13 -30.56 0.88
CA SER A 53 1.72 -30.42 1.28
C SER A 53 1.60 -29.59 2.57
N GLY A 54 0.40 -29.11 2.93
CA GLY A 54 0.23 -28.25 4.11
C GLY A 54 0.79 -28.85 5.42
N GLU A 55 0.62 -30.16 5.64
CA GLU A 55 1.18 -30.85 6.82
C GLU A 55 2.70 -31.00 6.72
N ASP A 56 3.22 -31.43 5.57
CA ASP A 56 4.66 -31.57 5.34
C ASP A 56 5.38 -30.23 5.47
N ARG A 57 4.75 -29.17 4.98
CA ARG A 57 5.24 -27.80 5.07
C ARG A 57 5.35 -27.35 6.52
N LEU A 58 4.30 -27.56 7.33
CA LEU A 58 4.35 -27.24 8.76
C LEU A 58 5.46 -28.01 9.47
N ALA A 59 5.64 -29.29 9.14
CA ALA A 59 6.73 -30.10 9.69
C ALA A 59 8.11 -29.57 9.27
N ASN A 60 8.28 -29.20 7.99
CA ASN A 60 9.51 -28.60 7.47
C ASN A 60 9.83 -27.28 8.18
N LEU A 61 8.86 -26.37 8.29
CA LEU A 61 9.02 -25.10 8.98
C LEU A 61 9.32 -25.29 10.48
N ALA A 62 8.64 -26.22 11.14
CA ALA A 62 8.90 -26.53 12.55
C ALA A 62 10.31 -27.09 12.78
N SER A 63 10.91 -27.75 11.79
CA SER A 63 12.29 -28.24 11.86
C SER A 63 13.35 -27.13 11.76
N MET A 64 12.98 -25.95 11.26
CA MET A 64 13.90 -24.83 11.03
C MET A 64 14.12 -23.95 12.26
N GLY A 65 13.30 -24.14 13.29
CA GLY A 65 13.40 -23.40 14.55
C GLY A 65 12.09 -22.70 14.91
N PRO A 66 12.16 -21.71 15.82
CA PRO A 66 11.00 -20.96 16.25
C PRO A 66 10.36 -20.18 15.09
N PRO A 67 9.01 -20.18 14.94
CA PRO A 67 8.33 -19.48 13.85
C PRO A 67 8.68 -17.99 13.74
N GLN A 68 8.93 -17.31 14.87
CA GLN A 68 9.32 -15.91 14.88
C GLN A 68 10.69 -15.66 14.22
N ASP A 69 11.62 -16.60 14.32
CA ASP A 69 12.94 -16.47 13.71
C ASP A 69 12.80 -16.65 12.20
N PHE A 70 11.96 -17.62 11.78
CA PHE A 70 11.59 -17.80 10.37
C PHE A 70 10.99 -16.54 9.76
N VAL A 71 9.98 -15.96 10.41
CA VAL A 71 9.35 -14.72 9.96
C VAL A 71 10.37 -13.58 9.91
N ALA A 72 11.21 -13.42 10.94
CA ALA A 72 12.22 -12.37 10.97
C ALA A 72 13.21 -12.49 9.80
N SER A 73 13.71 -13.68 9.48
CA SER A 73 14.64 -13.83 8.34
C SER A 73 13.93 -13.85 6.98
N LEU A 74 12.67 -14.29 6.88
CA LEU A 74 11.89 -14.19 5.64
C LEU A 74 11.72 -12.73 5.20
N PHE A 75 11.33 -11.84 6.12
CA PHE A 75 11.08 -10.41 5.81
C PHE A 75 12.32 -9.51 5.94
N SER A 76 13.47 -10.06 6.31
CA SER A 76 14.73 -9.30 6.34
C SER A 76 15.18 -8.90 4.93
N ALA A 77 16.05 -7.88 4.86
CA ALA A 77 16.72 -7.52 3.61
C ALA A 77 17.99 -8.39 3.47
N HIS A 78 18.17 -8.99 2.31
CA HIS A 78 19.26 -9.94 2.02
C HIS A 78 20.17 -9.39 0.95
N ALA A 79 21.48 -9.39 1.18
CA ALA A 79 22.44 -8.90 0.18
C ALA A 79 22.46 -9.78 -1.08
N CYS A 80 22.50 -9.15 -2.25
CA CYS A 80 22.52 -9.82 -3.55
C CYS A 80 23.93 -10.13 -4.08
N ASP A 81 24.97 -9.94 -3.26
CA ASP A 81 26.35 -10.33 -3.59
C ASP A 81 26.57 -11.86 -3.46
N LYS A 82 25.65 -12.56 -2.81
CA LYS A 82 25.69 -14.00 -2.52
C LYS A 82 24.30 -14.62 -2.70
N PRO A 83 24.21 -15.95 -2.83
CA PRO A 83 22.93 -16.63 -2.74
C PRO A 83 22.23 -16.30 -1.42
N ILE A 84 20.94 -15.99 -1.48
CA ILE A 84 20.12 -15.70 -0.31
C ILE A 84 19.86 -17.01 0.41
N LEU A 85 20.18 -17.04 1.71
CA LEU A 85 19.91 -18.17 2.59
C LEU A 85 18.78 -17.81 3.55
N VAL A 86 17.62 -18.44 3.36
CA VAL A 86 16.50 -18.36 4.31
C VAL A 86 16.32 -19.73 4.93
N PHE A 87 16.77 -19.90 6.18
CA PHE A 87 16.64 -21.15 6.94
C PHE A 87 17.08 -22.43 6.19
N GLY A 88 18.20 -22.33 5.45
CA GLY A 88 18.78 -23.46 4.72
C GLY A 88 18.25 -23.63 3.29
N PHE A 89 17.25 -22.85 2.88
CA PHE A 89 16.90 -22.72 1.47
C PHE A 89 17.74 -21.65 0.80
N THR A 90 18.24 -21.99 -0.39
CA THR A 90 19.04 -21.10 -1.21
C THR A 90 18.18 -20.59 -2.37
N THR A 91 18.13 -19.27 -2.56
CA THR A 91 17.54 -18.65 -3.74
C THR A 91 18.47 -17.59 -4.31
N GLU A 92 18.45 -17.44 -5.63
CA GLU A 92 19.16 -16.36 -6.31
C GLU A 92 18.41 -15.03 -6.18
N CYS A 93 19.17 -13.93 -6.15
CA CYS A 93 18.59 -12.61 -6.29
C CYS A 93 18.09 -12.38 -7.71
N GLN A 94 16.87 -11.88 -7.82
CA GLN A 94 16.29 -11.44 -9.08
C GLN A 94 16.26 -9.92 -9.10
N VAL A 95 17.34 -9.34 -9.62
CA VAL A 95 17.52 -7.89 -9.67
C VAL A 95 17.02 -7.35 -11.02
N PRO A 96 16.11 -6.35 -11.05
CA PRO A 96 15.71 -5.70 -12.29
C PRO A 96 16.86 -4.87 -12.87
N ALA A 97 16.89 -4.69 -14.20
CA ALA A 97 17.95 -3.91 -14.87
C ALA A 97 18.04 -2.47 -14.34
N ALA A 98 16.90 -1.86 -14.01
CA ALA A 98 16.83 -0.52 -13.43
C ALA A 98 17.57 -0.39 -12.09
N ALA A 99 17.49 -1.41 -11.22
CA ALA A 99 18.22 -1.41 -9.96
C ALA A 99 19.72 -1.58 -10.17
N ARG A 100 20.15 -2.47 -11.08
CA ARG A 100 21.58 -2.68 -11.39
C ARG A 100 22.28 -1.43 -11.89
N ALA A 101 21.57 -0.56 -12.61
CA ALA A 101 22.15 0.64 -13.20
C ALA A 101 22.48 1.74 -12.17
N ASN A 102 21.91 1.67 -10.96
CA ASN A 102 21.87 2.80 -10.02
C ASN A 102 22.44 2.47 -8.63
N ALA A 103 23.02 1.29 -8.43
CA ALA A 103 23.26 0.77 -7.08
C ALA A 103 24.72 0.29 -6.86
N ASP A 104 25.32 0.81 -5.79
CA ASP A 104 26.55 0.27 -5.21
C ASP A 104 26.26 -0.97 -4.33
N GLU A 105 25.04 -1.04 -3.76
CA GLU A 105 24.56 -2.13 -2.92
C GLU A 105 23.13 -2.51 -3.34
N LEU A 106 22.90 -3.81 -3.51
CA LEU A 106 21.61 -4.37 -3.87
C LEU A 106 21.19 -5.37 -2.80
N LEU A 107 20.00 -5.18 -2.25
CA LEU A 107 19.37 -6.08 -1.31
C LEU A 107 18.06 -6.60 -1.90
N GLN A 108 17.63 -7.79 -1.52
CA GLN A 108 16.31 -8.33 -1.83
C GLN A 108 15.52 -8.54 -0.55
N ARG A 109 14.22 -8.26 -0.62
CA ARG A 109 13.25 -8.52 0.45
C ARG A 109 12.05 -9.26 -0.13
N PHE A 110 11.46 -10.12 0.70
CA PHE A 110 10.17 -10.72 0.40
C PHE A 110 9.05 -9.94 1.08
N VAL A 111 7.92 -9.82 0.39
CA VAL A 111 6.64 -9.45 0.99
C VAL A 111 5.65 -10.58 0.71
N LEU A 112 4.73 -10.82 1.64
CA LEU A 112 3.70 -11.84 1.46
C LEU A 112 2.44 -11.15 0.95
N VAL A 113 1.97 -11.59 -0.22
CA VAL A 113 0.76 -11.10 -0.85
C VAL A 113 -0.31 -12.17 -0.75
N LYS A 114 -1.51 -11.77 -0.33
CA LYS A 114 -2.75 -12.53 -0.50
C LYS A 114 -3.60 -11.84 -1.54
N HIS A 115 -3.86 -12.53 -2.64
CA HIS A 115 -4.70 -12.01 -3.71
C HIS A 115 -6.19 -12.12 -3.37
N GLU A 116 -7.02 -11.37 -4.10
CA GLU A 116 -8.49 -11.45 -3.98
C GLU A 116 -9.02 -12.89 -4.17
N ASP A 117 -8.40 -13.68 -5.05
CA ASP A 117 -8.77 -15.07 -5.30
C ASP A 117 -8.35 -16.05 -4.19
N GLY A 118 -7.69 -15.54 -3.14
CA GLY A 118 -7.19 -16.31 -2.01
C GLY A 118 -5.82 -16.95 -2.24
N THR A 119 -5.20 -16.78 -3.40
CA THR A 119 -3.85 -17.29 -3.63
C THR A 119 -2.81 -16.49 -2.86
N LEU A 120 -1.76 -17.18 -2.41
CA LEU A 120 -0.63 -16.56 -1.72
C LEU A 120 0.59 -16.48 -2.63
N GLU A 121 1.33 -15.38 -2.52
CA GLU A 121 2.56 -15.14 -3.26
C GLU A 121 3.63 -14.50 -2.35
N LEU A 122 4.87 -15.00 -2.43
CA LEU A 122 6.05 -14.31 -1.93
C LEU A 122 6.64 -13.43 -3.02
N LEU A 123 6.18 -12.19 -3.05
CA LEU A 123 6.66 -11.19 -4.00
C LEU A 123 8.06 -10.70 -3.58
N ARG A 124 8.96 -10.60 -4.56
CA ARG A 124 10.35 -10.16 -4.36
C ARG A 124 10.47 -8.69 -4.73
N LEU A 125 11.01 -7.91 -3.81
CA LEU A 125 11.33 -6.50 -4.03
C LEU A 125 12.85 -6.33 -3.88
N THR A 126 13.42 -5.49 -4.74
CA THR A 126 14.83 -5.11 -4.66
C THR A 126 14.94 -3.76 -3.96
N LEU A 127 15.90 -3.62 -3.07
CA LEU A 127 16.28 -2.37 -2.44
C LEU A 127 17.66 -1.97 -2.93
N SER A 128 17.85 -0.68 -3.18
CA SER A 128 19.17 -0.08 -3.32
C SER A 128 19.26 1.21 -2.51
N ARG A 129 20.41 1.87 -2.60
CA ARG A 129 20.54 3.28 -2.24
C ARG A 129 20.79 4.09 -3.49
N ASP A 130 20.16 5.24 -3.58
CA ASP A 130 20.48 6.23 -4.59
C ASP A 130 21.89 6.83 -4.32
N PRO A 131 22.45 7.62 -5.26
CA PRO A 131 23.73 8.30 -5.05
C PRO A 131 23.75 9.29 -3.86
N GLY A 132 22.58 9.72 -3.38
CA GLY A 132 22.41 10.56 -2.19
C GLY A 132 22.33 9.76 -0.88
N GLY A 133 22.34 8.43 -0.94
CA GLY A 133 22.21 7.52 0.19
C GLY A 133 20.77 7.23 0.63
N SER A 134 19.77 7.75 -0.08
CA SER A 134 18.35 7.48 0.20
C SER A 134 17.98 6.07 -0.27
N PRO A 135 17.17 5.32 0.49
CA PRO A 135 16.74 4.01 0.05
C PRO A 135 15.80 4.12 -1.15
N LEU A 136 15.95 3.21 -2.12
CA LEU A 136 15.11 3.13 -3.29
C LEU A 136 14.58 1.70 -3.43
N LEU A 137 13.27 1.56 -3.58
CA LEU A 137 12.59 0.28 -3.74
C LEU A 137 12.29 0.03 -5.21
N TYR A 138 12.46 -1.21 -5.65
CA TYR A 138 12.16 -1.67 -7.00
C TYR A 138 11.32 -2.93 -6.95
N ASP A 139 10.40 -3.04 -7.89
CA ASP A 139 9.71 -4.30 -8.15
C ASP A 139 10.45 -5.17 -9.19
N ALA A 140 9.90 -6.35 -9.48
CA ALA A 140 10.48 -7.30 -10.43
C ALA A 140 10.44 -6.81 -11.90
N GLN A 141 9.53 -5.89 -12.24
CA GLN A 141 9.43 -5.29 -13.58
C GLN A 141 10.35 -4.07 -13.75
N GLY A 142 10.94 -3.58 -12.66
CA GLY A 142 11.83 -2.42 -12.64
C GLY A 142 11.12 -1.10 -12.36
N GLY A 143 9.84 -1.12 -11.94
CA GLY A 143 9.19 0.04 -11.35
C GLY A 143 9.94 0.49 -10.10
N THR A 144 9.93 1.80 -9.84
CA THR A 144 10.75 2.44 -8.79
C THR A 144 9.89 3.23 -7.83
N TYR A 145 10.16 3.09 -6.53
CA TYR A 145 9.36 3.69 -5.48
C TYR A 145 10.24 4.41 -4.44
N PRO A 146 10.71 5.64 -4.74
CA PRO A 146 11.58 6.42 -3.86
C PRO A 146 11.00 6.70 -2.47
N ASP A 147 9.67 6.81 -2.33
CA ASP A 147 9.05 7.06 -1.02
C ASP A 147 8.62 5.77 -0.31
N GLY A 148 9.15 4.62 -0.76
CA GLY A 148 9.00 3.33 -0.10
C GLY A 148 7.60 2.75 -0.22
N LEU A 149 7.01 2.35 0.92
CA LEU A 149 5.79 1.53 0.93
C LEU A 149 4.57 2.27 0.39
N GLN A 150 4.43 3.55 0.73
CA GLN A 150 3.25 4.32 0.30
C GLN A 150 3.26 4.53 -1.22
N ASP A 151 4.41 4.92 -1.77
CA ASP A 151 4.59 5.11 -3.20
C ASP A 151 4.47 3.79 -3.99
N PHE A 152 5.00 2.69 -3.43
CA PHE A 152 4.71 1.34 -3.96
C PHE A 152 3.21 1.11 -4.07
N ARG A 153 2.45 1.32 -3.00
CA ARG A 153 0.99 1.11 -3.01
C ARG A 153 0.28 2.01 -4.01
N GLU A 154 0.70 3.25 -4.17
CA GLU A 154 0.02 4.20 -5.06
C GLU A 154 0.31 3.94 -6.54
N ASN A 155 1.52 3.47 -6.88
CA ASN A 155 2.03 3.52 -8.25
C ASN A 155 2.42 2.17 -8.85
N ASN A 156 2.36 1.07 -8.09
CA ASN A 156 2.64 -0.25 -8.65
C ASN A 156 1.54 -0.72 -9.61
N ASP A 157 1.94 -1.51 -10.60
CA ASP A 157 1.08 -2.16 -11.60
C ASP A 157 1.00 -3.68 -11.39
N LEU A 158 1.49 -4.17 -10.24
CA LEU A 158 1.59 -5.59 -9.92
C LEU A 158 0.39 -6.12 -9.14
N LEU A 159 -0.15 -5.29 -8.26
CA LEU A 159 -1.13 -5.68 -7.26
C LEU A 159 -2.41 -4.88 -7.45
N ASP A 160 -3.52 -5.57 -7.20
CA ASP A 160 -4.83 -4.92 -7.19
C ASP A 160 -5.12 -4.28 -5.82
N SER A 161 -6.09 -3.37 -5.80
CA SER A 161 -6.51 -2.72 -4.55
C SER A 161 -7.14 -3.67 -3.50
N ALA A 162 -7.60 -4.84 -3.95
CA ALA A 162 -8.16 -5.88 -3.08
C ALA A 162 -7.08 -6.81 -2.48
N ASP A 163 -5.88 -6.82 -3.05
CA ASP A 163 -4.78 -7.64 -2.55
C ASP A 163 -4.32 -7.13 -1.18
N GLN A 164 -3.76 -8.04 -0.38
CA GLN A 164 -3.25 -7.72 0.95
C GLN A 164 -1.79 -8.07 1.05
N VAL A 165 -0.99 -7.12 1.54
CA VAL A 165 0.45 -7.23 1.59
C VAL A 165 0.89 -7.18 3.04
N LEU A 166 1.46 -8.28 3.52
CA LEU A 166 2.19 -8.34 4.77
C LEU A 166 3.65 -7.98 4.50
N THR A 167 4.13 -6.90 5.13
CA THR A 167 5.45 -6.33 4.88
C THR A 167 5.99 -5.57 6.10
N PRO A 168 7.31 -5.35 6.20
CA PRO A 168 7.88 -4.36 7.10
C PRO A 168 7.32 -2.94 6.85
N GLU A 169 7.00 -2.21 7.92
CA GLU A 169 6.37 -0.88 7.84
C GLU A 169 7.31 0.23 7.34
N PRO A 170 8.58 0.29 7.78
CA PRO A 170 9.59 0.84 6.90
C PRO A 170 10.03 -0.30 5.96
N ILE A 171 9.40 -0.40 4.79
CA ILE A 171 9.73 -1.45 3.80
C ILE A 171 11.19 -1.36 3.32
N THR A 172 11.85 -0.24 3.55
CA THR A 172 13.24 0.01 3.20
C THR A 172 14.25 -0.19 4.33
N VAL A 173 13.82 -0.55 5.55
CA VAL A 173 14.76 -0.77 6.67
C VAL A 173 15.61 -2.03 6.45
N THR A 174 16.90 -1.96 6.76
CA THR A 174 17.89 -3.02 6.46
C THR A 174 18.58 -3.58 7.70
N ASP A 175 18.35 -3.01 8.89
CA ASP A 175 19.03 -3.39 10.13
C ASP A 175 18.40 -4.61 10.84
N GLY A 176 17.46 -5.28 10.18
CA GLY A 176 16.73 -6.45 10.71
C GLY A 176 15.68 -6.11 11.77
N ARG A 177 15.50 -4.83 12.14
CA ARG A 177 14.52 -4.41 13.15
C ARG A 177 13.33 -3.76 12.47
N PHE A 178 12.24 -4.49 12.39
CA PHE A 178 11.01 -4.00 11.77
C PHE A 178 9.77 -4.49 12.48
N ARG A 179 8.69 -3.71 12.33
CA ARG A 179 7.33 -4.14 12.61
C ARG A 179 6.69 -4.57 11.30
N LEU A 180 6.04 -5.74 11.30
CA LEU A 180 5.21 -6.16 10.19
C LEU A 180 3.84 -5.51 10.28
N VAL A 181 3.35 -5.05 9.14
CA VAL A 181 2.02 -4.46 8.94
C VAL A 181 1.35 -5.13 7.76
N VAL A 182 0.02 -5.14 7.76
CA VAL A 182 -0.79 -5.54 6.61
C VAL A 182 -1.31 -4.26 5.96
N VAL A 183 -1.14 -4.14 4.65
CA VAL A 183 -1.63 -3.01 3.84
C VAL A 183 -2.36 -3.55 2.61
N THR A 184 -3.12 -2.71 1.91
CA THR A 184 -3.65 -3.09 0.59
C THR A 184 -2.56 -3.04 -0.48
N GLY A 185 -2.66 -3.90 -1.49
CA GLY A 185 -1.72 -3.99 -2.61
C GLY A 185 -1.62 -2.71 -3.41
N GLN A 186 -2.77 -2.15 -3.80
CA GLN A 186 -2.84 -0.81 -4.35
C GLN A 186 -3.62 0.13 -3.42
N ALA A 187 -3.07 1.32 -3.19
CA ALA A 187 -3.82 2.45 -2.69
C ALA A 187 -4.52 3.04 -3.91
N ASN A 188 -5.85 2.86 -4.01
CA ASN A 188 -6.62 3.50 -5.07
C ASN A 188 -6.36 5.00 -4.99
N GLY A 189 -5.59 5.50 -5.95
CA GLY A 189 -5.19 6.89 -6.04
C GLY A 189 -6.41 7.76 -5.83
N SER A 190 -6.39 8.52 -4.75
CA SER A 190 -7.39 9.51 -4.38
C SER A 190 -7.38 10.70 -5.35
N THR A 191 -7.07 10.50 -6.63
CA THR A 191 -7.23 11.51 -7.68
C THR A 191 -8.70 11.90 -7.83
N TRP A 192 -9.63 10.97 -7.59
CA TRP A 192 -11.06 11.28 -7.49
C TRP A 192 -11.38 12.30 -6.38
N VAL A 193 -10.71 12.23 -5.22
CA VAL A 193 -10.94 13.18 -4.11
C VAL A 193 -10.42 14.57 -4.47
N TRP A 194 -9.30 14.69 -5.19
CA TRP A 194 -8.85 15.99 -5.69
C TRP A 194 -9.86 16.62 -6.68
N TRP A 195 -10.47 15.83 -7.56
CA TRP A 195 -11.58 16.30 -8.40
C TRP A 195 -12.82 16.69 -7.60
N LEU A 196 -13.16 15.94 -6.54
CA LEU A 196 -14.27 16.29 -5.66
C LEU A 196 -14.00 17.56 -4.84
N VAL A 197 -12.80 17.73 -4.27
CA VAL A 197 -12.42 18.93 -3.51
C VAL A 197 -12.34 20.15 -4.43
N GLY A 198 -11.74 20.00 -5.61
CA GLY A 198 -11.71 21.05 -6.63
C GLY A 198 -13.11 21.41 -7.16
N GLY A 199 -13.95 20.41 -7.42
CA GLY A 199 -15.33 20.58 -7.87
C GLY A 199 -16.23 21.22 -6.81
N LEU A 200 -16.13 20.79 -5.56
CA LEU A 200 -16.89 21.37 -4.45
C LEU A 200 -16.46 22.83 -4.18
N GLY A 201 -15.15 23.11 -4.25
CA GLY A 201 -14.62 24.47 -4.17
C GLY A 201 -15.19 25.38 -5.26
N ALA A 202 -15.24 24.91 -6.50
CA ALA A 202 -15.84 25.66 -7.61
C ALA A 202 -17.33 25.94 -7.40
N VAL A 203 -18.11 24.95 -6.93
CA VAL A 203 -19.54 25.12 -6.64
C VAL A 203 -19.79 26.13 -5.53
N VAL A 204 -18.98 26.11 -4.46
CA VAL A 204 -19.09 27.08 -3.36
C VAL A 204 -18.76 28.50 -3.84
N VAL A 205 -17.70 28.67 -4.62
CA VAL A 205 -17.28 29.98 -5.16
C VAL A 205 -18.35 30.54 -6.12
N VAL A 206 -18.85 29.72 -7.05
CA VAL A 206 -19.93 30.13 -7.97
C VAL A 206 -21.20 30.44 -7.20
N GLY A 207 -21.58 29.62 -6.23
CA GLY A 207 -22.74 29.86 -5.37
C GLY A 207 -22.66 31.19 -4.61
N LEU A 208 -21.50 31.49 -4.01
CA LEU A 208 -21.24 32.75 -3.31
C LEU A 208 -21.29 33.95 -4.27
N ALA A 209 -20.64 33.87 -5.43
CA ALA A 209 -20.64 34.93 -6.43
C ALA A 209 -22.06 35.24 -6.93
N THR A 210 -22.85 34.20 -7.22
CA THR A 210 -24.24 34.34 -7.67
C THR A 210 -25.12 34.99 -6.60
N LEU A 211 -24.94 34.59 -5.34
CA LEU A 211 -25.71 35.12 -4.21
C LEU A 211 -25.37 36.60 -3.92
N LEU A 212 -24.09 36.97 -4.05
CA LEU A 212 -23.64 38.37 -3.95
C LEU A 212 -24.18 39.23 -5.11
N LEU A 213 -24.16 38.71 -6.35
CA LEU A 213 -24.75 39.38 -7.51
C LEU A 213 -26.25 39.64 -7.36
N VAL A 214 -27.01 38.64 -6.89
CA VAL A 214 -28.45 38.81 -6.64
C VAL A 214 -28.71 39.85 -5.54
N ARG A 215 -27.91 39.85 -4.46
CA ARG A 215 -28.01 40.87 -3.41
C ARG A 215 -27.69 42.27 -3.92
N ALA A 216 -26.66 42.43 -4.76
CA ALA A 216 -26.27 43.70 -5.33
C ALA A 216 -27.34 44.28 -6.28
N ARG A 217 -28.01 43.43 -7.07
CA ARG A 217 -29.11 43.84 -7.96
C ARG A 217 -30.38 44.24 -7.19
N ASN A 218 -30.70 43.51 -6.13
CA ASN A 218 -31.86 43.85 -5.30
C ASN A 218 -31.66 45.14 -4.49
N ALA A 219 -30.41 45.50 -4.14
CA ALA A 219 -30.11 46.76 -3.47
C ALA A 219 -30.21 47.99 -4.40
N THR A 220 -30.03 47.80 -5.72
CA THR A 220 -30.04 48.88 -6.72
C THR A 220 -31.43 49.15 -7.31
N THR A 221 -32.36 48.19 -7.24
CA THR A 221 -33.72 48.31 -7.79
C THR A 221 -34.74 48.90 -6.79
N GLY A 222 -34.32 49.16 -5.55
CA GLY A 222 -35.16 49.73 -4.47
C GLY A 222 -35.04 51.25 -4.30
N ARG A 223 -34.54 51.97 -5.31
CA ARG A 223 -34.41 53.43 -5.33
C ARG A 223 -35.22 53.99 -6.49
#